data_AF-A0A9W7BKC1-F1
#
_entry.id   AF-A0A9W7BKC1-F1
#
_cell.length_a   1.000
_cell.length_b   1.000
_cell.length_c   1.000
_cell.angle_alpha   90.00
_cell.angle_beta   90.00
_cell.angle_gamma   90.00
#
_symmetry.space_group_name_H-M   'P 1'
#
loop_
_entity.id
_entity.type
_entity.pdbx_description
1 polymer ?
#
loop_
_entity_poly.entity_id
_entity_poly.type
_entity_poly.pdbx_seq_one_letter_code
_entity_poly.pdbx_strand_id
1 'polypeptide(L)'
;MGYYDIDDILMEDEHVTAIARIDCASLAFLRPYNSTNTAASTSSTTLMTNEKVSLPLWTLPFLCFDSRFFDVTLPKHFSDSFRKKLDAGGDSFNLRLKSPYFYSSGFLLCSLVSSSPSSRRSSDNRLTLLKKECTLLLSVLKKTFIGSRLRKTLDWSLSFRDEDCTSYTSTLTTEELTLFEIGARASLGYQEWKRKGSRFIQVSGIVKSKDRRVVSPEDKGGDKGVKQMGEFEEEEGKKRRRIEERL
;
A
#
# COMPACT_ATOMS: atom_id res chain seq x y z
N MET A 1 -1.64 -15.15 -1.66
CA MET A 1 -2.83 -14.40 -2.07
C MET A 1 -4.01 -14.95 -1.30
N GLY A 2 -4.38 -14.25 -0.23
CA GLY A 2 -5.56 -14.52 0.56
C GLY A 2 -6.73 -13.73 -0.01
N TYR A 3 -7.85 -14.41 -0.28
CA TYR A 3 -9.04 -13.77 -0.83
C TYR A 3 -9.60 -12.62 0.03
N TYR A 4 -9.33 -12.65 1.35
CA TYR A 4 -9.80 -11.65 2.31
C TYR A 4 -8.77 -10.59 2.67
N ASP A 5 -7.57 -10.65 2.09
CA ASP A 5 -6.54 -9.65 2.37
C ASP A 5 -6.74 -8.43 1.46
N ILE A 6 -6.95 -7.27 2.07
CA ILE A 6 -7.17 -6.02 1.35
C ILE A 6 -5.89 -5.63 0.59
N ASP A 7 -4.72 -5.88 1.19
CA ASP A 7 -3.45 -5.54 0.55
C ASP A 7 -3.20 -6.39 -0.69
N ASP A 8 -3.60 -7.66 -0.69
CA ASP A 8 -3.52 -8.53 -1.87
C ASP A 8 -4.46 -8.03 -2.98
N ILE A 9 -5.70 -7.65 -2.64
CA ILE A 9 -6.68 -7.11 -3.60
C ILE A 9 -6.17 -5.80 -4.24
N LEU A 10 -5.61 -4.90 -3.42
CA LEU A 10 -5.08 -3.62 -3.90
C LEU A 10 -3.80 -3.80 -4.73
N MET A 11 -2.96 -4.76 -4.38
CA MET A 11 -1.77 -5.11 -5.15
C MET A 11 -2.15 -5.71 -6.51
N GLU A 12 -3.17 -6.57 -6.54
CA GLU A 12 -3.65 -7.22 -7.77
C GLU A 12 -4.29 -6.26 -8.79
N ASP A 13 -4.74 -5.09 -8.35
CA ASP A 13 -5.25 -4.03 -9.23
C ASP A 13 -4.12 -3.28 -9.98
N GLU A 14 -2.85 -3.50 -9.64
CA GLU A 14 -1.74 -2.85 -10.35
C GLU A 14 -1.69 -3.28 -11.82
N HIS A 15 -1.43 -2.31 -12.71
CA HIS A 15 -1.46 -2.51 -14.16
C HIS A 15 -0.10 -2.95 -14.73
N VAL A 16 -0.13 -3.96 -15.60
CA VAL A 16 1.02 -4.48 -16.36
C VAL A 16 0.79 -4.34 -17.85
N THR A 17 1.87 -4.14 -18.60
CA THR A 17 1.83 -4.07 -20.06
C THR A 17 1.86 -5.47 -20.67
N ALA A 18 0.87 -5.80 -21.49
CA ALA A 18 0.81 -7.03 -22.27
C ALA A 18 0.71 -6.70 -23.77
N ILE A 19 1.15 -7.63 -24.61
CA ILE A 19 1.06 -7.54 -26.07
C ILE A 19 0.10 -8.63 -26.54
N ALA A 20 -0.96 -8.26 -27.26
CA ALA A 20 -1.88 -9.24 -27.84
C ALA A 20 -1.19 -10.01 -28.98
N ARG A 21 -1.29 -11.35 -28.99
CA ARG A 21 -0.76 -12.20 -30.09
C ARG A 21 -1.81 -12.58 -31.12
N ILE A 22 -3.09 -12.41 -30.78
CA ILE A 22 -4.25 -12.77 -31.61
C ILE A 22 -5.19 -11.57 -31.65
N ASP A 23 -5.89 -11.40 -32.76
CA ASP A 23 -6.96 -10.43 -32.88
C ASP A 23 -8.11 -10.80 -31.94
N CYS A 24 -8.43 -9.94 -30.98
CA CYS A 24 -9.44 -10.22 -29.96
C CYS A 24 -10.64 -9.30 -30.16
N ALA A 25 -11.77 -9.86 -30.59
CA ALA A 25 -13.02 -9.13 -30.73
C ALA A 25 -13.68 -8.87 -29.35
N SER A 26 -14.45 -7.79 -29.25
CA SER A 26 -15.23 -7.41 -28.06
C SER A 26 -14.41 -7.02 -26.83
N LEU A 27 -13.16 -6.58 -27.02
CA LEU A 27 -12.28 -6.08 -25.96
C LEU A 27 -12.11 -4.55 -26.00
N ALA A 28 -13.15 -3.83 -26.43
CA ALA A 28 -13.13 -2.36 -26.56
C ALA A 28 -12.93 -1.62 -25.22
N PHE A 29 -13.22 -2.27 -24.08
CA PHE A 29 -13.01 -1.69 -22.75
C PHE A 29 -11.53 -1.68 -22.34
N LEU A 30 -10.69 -2.49 -22.99
CA LEU A 30 -9.26 -2.51 -22.73
C LEU A 30 -8.62 -1.29 -23.39
N ARG A 31 -7.94 -0.48 -22.58
CA ARG A 31 -7.29 0.74 -23.07
C ARG A 31 -6.00 0.39 -23.82
N PRO A 32 -5.86 0.76 -25.11
CA PRO A 32 -4.59 0.68 -25.82
C PRO A 32 -3.56 1.59 -25.15
N TYR A 33 -2.35 1.08 -24.94
CA TYR A 33 -1.26 1.81 -24.29
C TYR A 33 -0.79 3.04 -25.11
N ASN A 34 -1.09 3.09 -26.41
CA ASN A 34 -0.66 4.15 -27.34
C ASN A 34 -1.74 5.22 -27.62
N SER A 35 -2.97 5.09 -27.09
CA SER A 35 -4.02 6.08 -27.32
C SER A 35 -3.87 7.25 -26.34
N THR A 36 -3.05 8.23 -26.72
CA THR A 36 -2.87 9.50 -26.00
C THR A 36 -3.90 10.56 -26.41
N ASN A 37 -4.89 10.23 -27.24
CA ASN A 37 -5.92 11.16 -27.67
C ASN A 37 -7.33 10.64 -27.44
N THR A 38 -8.13 11.51 -26.85
CA THR A 38 -9.57 11.53 -26.66
C THR A 38 -10.33 11.15 -27.91
N ALA A 39 -10.54 9.85 -28.13
CA ALA A 39 -11.69 9.25 -28.79
C ALA A 39 -11.42 7.76 -28.82
N ALA A 40 -12.28 6.98 -28.17
CA ALA A 40 -12.55 5.65 -28.68
C ALA A 40 -13.06 5.86 -30.12
N SER A 41 -12.18 5.74 -31.11
CA SER A 41 -12.59 5.59 -32.50
C SER A 41 -13.55 4.41 -32.51
N THR A 42 -14.84 4.72 -32.64
CA THR A 42 -16.01 3.90 -32.33
C THR A 42 -16.22 2.77 -33.36
N SER A 43 -15.16 2.31 -34.01
CA SER A 43 -15.27 1.46 -35.20
C SER A 43 -14.44 0.17 -35.14
N SER A 44 -13.50 0.02 -34.20
CA SER A 44 -12.79 -1.25 -34.02
C SER A 44 -13.02 -1.80 -32.62
N THR A 45 -14.11 -2.56 -32.46
CA THR A 45 -14.41 -3.40 -31.28
C THR A 45 -13.36 -4.51 -31.06
N THR A 46 -12.36 -4.60 -31.93
CA THR A 46 -11.37 -5.66 -32.00
C THR A 46 -9.99 -5.08 -31.70
N LEU A 47 -9.29 -5.69 -30.73
CA LEU A 47 -7.87 -5.45 -30.50
C LEU A 47 -7.06 -6.16 -31.58
N MET A 48 -6.12 -5.46 -32.18
CA MET A 48 -5.31 -6.01 -33.26
C MET A 48 -4.10 -6.78 -32.70
N THR A 49 -3.61 -7.73 -33.47
CA THR A 49 -2.39 -8.47 -33.17
C THR A 49 -1.20 -7.50 -33.03
N ASN A 50 -0.36 -7.75 -32.01
CA ASN A 50 0.77 -6.94 -31.56
C ASN A 50 0.41 -5.58 -30.92
N GLU A 51 -0.85 -5.34 -30.60
CA GLU A 51 -1.25 -4.16 -29.85
C GLU A 51 -0.85 -4.26 -28.37
N LYS A 52 -0.33 -3.16 -27.82
CA LYS A 52 0.05 -3.05 -26.41
C LYS A 52 -1.16 -2.64 -25.58
N VAL A 53 -1.49 -3.46 -24.60
CA VAL A 53 -2.64 -3.27 -23.72
C VAL A 53 -2.15 -3.19 -22.27
N SER A 54 -2.84 -2.37 -21.47
CA SER A 54 -2.63 -2.32 -20.04
C SER A 54 -3.67 -3.21 -19.34
N LEU A 55 -3.20 -4.21 -18.59
CA LEU A 55 -4.04 -5.19 -17.91
C LEU A 55 -3.72 -5.21 -16.41
N PRO A 56 -4.74 -5.30 -15.53
CA PRO A 56 -4.51 -5.53 -14.11
C PRO A 56 -3.80 -6.87 -13.82
N LEU A 57 -3.03 -6.94 -12.74
CA LEU A 57 -2.28 -8.13 -12.32
C LEU A 57 -3.19 -9.35 -12.09
N TRP A 58 -4.39 -9.18 -11.53
CA TRP A 58 -5.34 -10.28 -11.32
C TRP A 58 -5.78 -11.01 -12.59
N THR A 59 -5.63 -10.38 -13.77
CA THR A 59 -5.95 -11.02 -15.05
C THR A 59 -4.86 -11.99 -15.51
N LEU A 60 -3.62 -11.79 -15.05
CA LEU A 60 -2.46 -12.53 -15.52
C LEU A 60 -2.50 -14.05 -15.23
N PRO A 61 -2.99 -14.56 -14.08
CA PRO A 61 -3.13 -15.99 -13.87
C PRO A 61 -3.94 -16.69 -14.97
N PHE A 62 -5.00 -16.04 -15.46
CA PHE A 62 -5.86 -16.58 -16.52
C PHE A 62 -5.21 -16.50 -17.90
N LEU A 63 -4.45 -15.43 -18.16
CA LEU A 63 -3.83 -15.16 -19.46
C LEU A 63 -2.46 -15.85 -19.63
N CYS A 64 -1.64 -15.89 -18.58
CA CYS A 64 -0.31 -16.52 -18.57
C CYS A 64 -0.38 -18.05 -18.63
N PHE A 65 -1.52 -18.65 -18.29
CA PHE A 65 -1.72 -20.10 -18.47
C PHE A 65 -1.69 -20.49 -19.96
N ASP A 66 -2.08 -19.55 -20.83
CA ASP A 66 -2.12 -19.75 -22.27
C ASP A 66 -1.41 -18.64 -23.04
N SER A 67 -0.11 -18.82 -23.26
CA SER A 67 0.81 -17.94 -24.02
C SER A 67 0.40 -17.68 -25.48
N ARG A 68 -0.74 -18.22 -25.93
CA ARG A 68 -1.31 -17.97 -27.26
C ARG A 68 -2.00 -16.62 -27.36
N PHE A 69 -2.57 -16.09 -26.27
CA PHE A 69 -3.40 -14.88 -26.32
C PHE A 69 -2.59 -13.61 -26.08
N PHE A 70 -1.81 -13.58 -25.00
CA PHE A 70 -1.05 -12.40 -24.60
C PHE A 70 0.38 -12.75 -24.21
N ASP A 71 1.29 -11.85 -24.55
CA ASP A 71 2.68 -11.89 -24.14
C ASP A 71 2.94 -10.77 -23.13
N VAL A 72 3.28 -11.15 -21.90
CA VAL A 72 3.42 -10.23 -20.77
C VAL A 72 4.80 -9.60 -20.78
N THR A 73 4.85 -8.27 -20.66
CA THR A 73 6.09 -7.52 -20.54
C THR A 73 6.23 -6.99 -19.11
N LEU A 74 7.43 -7.16 -18.52
CA LEU A 74 7.69 -6.64 -17.19
C LEU A 74 7.50 -5.12 -17.13
N PRO A 75 6.83 -4.60 -16.08
CA PRO A 75 6.72 -3.16 -15.84
C PRO A 75 8.07 -2.44 -15.82
N LYS A 76 8.07 -1.14 -16.12
CA LYS A 76 9.30 -0.32 -16.17
C LYS A 76 10.08 -0.30 -14.85
N HIS A 77 9.39 -0.35 -13.71
CA HIS A 77 10.01 -0.42 -12.39
C HIS A 77 10.66 -1.80 -12.11
N PHE A 78 10.46 -2.79 -12.98
CA PHE A 78 11.14 -4.09 -12.95
C PHE A 78 12.13 -4.29 -14.10
N SER A 79 12.37 -3.24 -14.89
CA SER A 79 13.29 -3.27 -16.03
C SER A 79 14.73 -3.57 -15.62
N ASP A 80 15.51 -4.09 -16.56
CA ASP A 80 16.93 -4.42 -16.34
C ASP A 80 17.76 -3.24 -15.83
N SER A 81 17.54 -2.05 -16.39
CA SER A 81 18.22 -0.82 -15.96
C SER A 81 17.88 -0.50 -14.50
N PHE A 82 16.62 -0.68 -14.09
CA PHE A 82 16.22 -0.45 -12.71
C PHE A 82 16.78 -1.51 -11.77
N ARG A 83 16.80 -2.79 -12.18
CA ARG A 83 17.42 -3.88 -11.40
C ARG A 83 18.90 -3.62 -11.12
N LYS A 84 19.67 -3.16 -12.10
CA LYS A 84 21.09 -2.78 -11.94
C LYS A 84 21.27 -1.64 -10.95
N LYS A 85 20.41 -0.62 -11.02
CA LYS A 85 20.40 0.50 -10.05
C LYS A 85 20.10 0.00 -8.64
N LEU A 86 19.11 -0.89 -8.52
CA LEU A 86 18.70 -1.46 -7.25
C LEU A 86 19.79 -2.37 -6.65
N ASP A 87 20.53 -3.10 -7.50
CA ASP A 87 21.66 -3.94 -7.10
C ASP A 87 22.88 -3.12 -6.64
N ALA A 88 23.11 -1.95 -7.24
CA ALA A 88 24.18 -1.02 -6.83
C ALA A 88 23.92 -0.38 -5.46
N GLY A 89 22.66 -0.16 -5.09
CA GLY A 89 22.30 0.41 -3.80
C GLY A 89 20.81 0.57 -3.62
N GLY A 90 20.16 -0.45 -3.06
CA GLY A 90 18.70 -0.48 -2.92
C GLY A 90 18.12 0.58 -1.98
N ASP A 91 18.87 1.04 -0.98
CA ASP A 91 18.37 1.91 0.10
C ASP A 91 18.07 3.37 -0.34
N SER A 92 18.75 3.87 -1.37
CA SER A 92 18.60 5.27 -1.81
C SER A 92 17.36 5.52 -2.66
N PHE A 93 16.66 4.47 -3.10
CA PHE A 93 15.49 4.59 -3.96
C PHE A 93 14.20 4.68 -3.15
N ASN A 94 13.32 5.63 -3.50
CA ASN A 94 11.95 5.59 -2.98
C ASN A 94 11.15 4.58 -3.80
N LEU A 95 10.94 3.38 -3.25
CA LEU A 95 10.19 2.30 -3.90
C LEU A 95 8.69 2.55 -3.87
N ARG A 96 8.17 3.17 -2.79
CA ARG A 96 6.76 3.53 -2.65
C ARG A 96 6.26 4.42 -3.79
N LEU A 97 7.08 5.36 -4.26
CA LEU A 97 6.73 6.21 -5.42
C LEU A 97 6.60 5.45 -6.74
N LYS A 98 7.15 4.23 -6.84
CA LYS A 98 7.07 3.40 -8.05
C LYS A 98 5.93 2.40 -7.99
N SER A 99 5.89 1.62 -6.92
CA SER A 99 4.77 0.76 -6.58
C SER A 99 4.74 0.61 -5.05
N PRO A 100 3.61 0.89 -4.38
CA PRO A 100 3.46 0.63 -2.95
C PRO A 100 3.68 -0.84 -2.59
N TYR A 101 3.31 -1.76 -3.49
CA TYR A 101 3.39 -3.22 -3.31
C TYR A 101 4.50 -3.83 -4.15
N PHE A 102 5.68 -3.18 -4.19
CA PHE A 102 6.81 -3.57 -5.05
C PHE A 102 7.29 -5.01 -4.83
N TYR A 103 7.30 -5.50 -3.58
CA TYR A 103 7.77 -6.85 -3.28
C TYR A 103 6.74 -7.90 -3.64
N SER A 104 5.49 -7.71 -3.23
CA SER A 104 4.41 -8.67 -3.47
C SER A 104 4.06 -8.78 -4.96
N SER A 105 3.98 -7.66 -5.68
CA SER A 105 3.72 -7.64 -7.14
C SER A 105 4.84 -8.34 -7.92
N GLY A 106 6.11 -8.05 -7.60
CA GLY A 106 7.27 -8.66 -8.24
C GLY A 106 7.34 -10.17 -8.00
N PHE A 107 7.02 -10.61 -6.78
CA PHE A 107 6.94 -12.03 -6.44
C PHE A 107 5.79 -12.73 -7.18
N LEU A 108 4.60 -12.12 -7.23
CA LEU A 108 3.45 -12.64 -7.96
C LEU A 108 3.78 -12.82 -9.44
N LEU A 109 4.34 -11.79 -10.09
CA LEU A 109 4.76 -11.84 -11.49
C LEU A 109 5.73 -13.00 -11.76
N CYS A 110 6.77 -13.13 -10.92
CA CYS A 110 7.75 -14.21 -11.07
C CYS A 110 7.11 -15.59 -10.86
N SER A 111 6.19 -15.71 -9.91
CA SER A 111 5.47 -16.95 -9.61
C SER A 111 4.62 -17.39 -10.80
N LEU A 112 3.86 -16.47 -11.39
CA LEU A 112 3.00 -16.73 -12.55
C LEU A 112 3.82 -17.13 -13.80
N VAL A 113 4.91 -16.42 -14.07
CA VAL A 113 5.80 -16.75 -15.20
C VAL A 113 6.49 -18.10 -15.00
N SER A 114 6.84 -18.45 -13.76
CA SER A 114 7.45 -19.75 -13.43
C SER A 114 6.44 -20.90 -13.53
N SER A 115 5.21 -20.68 -13.09
CA SER A 115 4.12 -21.65 -13.13
C SER A 115 3.53 -21.86 -14.52
N SER A 116 3.77 -20.93 -15.46
CA SER A 116 3.29 -21.06 -16.83
C SER A 116 3.85 -22.32 -17.48
N PRO A 117 2.99 -23.25 -17.94
CA PRO A 117 3.44 -24.51 -18.51
C PRO A 117 4.30 -24.19 -19.72
N SER A 118 5.57 -24.63 -19.68
CA SER A 118 6.46 -24.55 -20.84
C SER A 118 5.76 -25.25 -22.00
N SER A 119 5.29 -24.48 -22.99
CA SER A 119 4.66 -25.04 -24.17
C SER A 119 5.59 -26.10 -24.74
N ARG A 120 5.13 -27.36 -24.78
CA ARG A 120 5.91 -28.51 -25.29
C ARG A 120 6.29 -28.34 -26.77
N ARG A 121 5.75 -27.30 -27.42
CA ARG A 121 6.15 -26.83 -28.74
C ARG A 121 7.37 -25.91 -28.58
N SER A 122 8.52 -26.57 -28.64
CA SER A 122 9.86 -26.04 -28.90
C SER A 122 9.91 -24.64 -29.55
N SER A 123 10.82 -23.78 -29.03
CA SER A 123 11.37 -22.54 -29.62
C SER A 123 10.81 -21.15 -29.24
N ASP A 124 9.99 -21.00 -28.20
CA ASP A 124 9.67 -19.64 -27.71
C ASP A 124 10.85 -19.04 -26.92
N ASN A 125 11.85 -18.51 -27.65
CA ASN A 125 13.01 -17.81 -27.10
C ASN A 125 12.59 -16.71 -26.11
N ARG A 126 11.48 -16.02 -26.36
CA ARG A 126 10.95 -14.96 -25.49
C ARG A 126 10.55 -15.45 -24.10
N LEU A 127 9.82 -16.57 -23.98
CA LEU A 127 9.41 -17.09 -22.68
C LEU A 127 10.63 -17.54 -21.86
N THR A 128 11.63 -18.13 -22.50
CA THR A 128 12.87 -18.52 -21.80
C THR A 128 13.66 -17.30 -21.31
N LEU A 129 13.70 -16.22 -22.09
CA LEU A 129 14.29 -14.95 -21.68
C LEU A 129 13.51 -14.33 -20.51
N LEU A 130 12.18 -14.30 -20.58
CA LEU A 130 11.33 -13.77 -19.51
C LEU A 130 11.50 -14.55 -18.21
N LYS A 131 11.58 -15.90 -18.27
CA LYS A 131 11.88 -16.74 -17.10
C LYS A 131 13.24 -16.38 -16.49
N LYS A 132 14.29 -16.21 -17.32
CA LYS A 132 15.60 -15.75 -16.84
C LYS A 132 15.51 -14.37 -16.17
N GLU A 133 14.83 -13.42 -16.80
CA GLU A 133 14.62 -12.08 -16.23
C GLU A 133 13.89 -12.12 -14.87
N CYS A 134 12.87 -12.97 -14.74
CA CYS A 134 12.15 -13.17 -13.48
C CYS A 134 13.05 -13.76 -12.38
N THR A 135 13.91 -14.73 -12.71
CA THR A 135 14.85 -15.29 -11.72
C THR A 135 15.87 -14.24 -11.24
N LEU A 136 16.36 -13.39 -12.15
CA LEU A 136 17.24 -12.28 -11.80
C LEU A 136 16.52 -11.25 -10.94
N LEU A 137 15.29 -10.88 -11.32
CA LEU A 137 14.45 -9.98 -10.54
C LEU A 137 14.25 -10.50 -9.12
N LEU A 138 13.92 -11.77 -8.96
CA LEU A 138 13.74 -12.39 -7.65
C LEU A 138 15.02 -12.34 -6.80
N SER A 139 16.18 -12.57 -7.41
CA SER A 139 17.48 -12.48 -6.70
C SER A 139 17.76 -11.05 -6.22
N VAL A 140 17.52 -10.04 -7.05
CA VAL A 140 17.70 -8.63 -6.72
C VAL A 140 16.68 -8.21 -5.65
N LEU A 141 15.42 -8.63 -5.78
CA LEU A 141 14.36 -8.34 -4.82
C LEU A 141 14.70 -8.87 -3.42
N LYS A 142 15.16 -10.13 -3.35
CA LYS A 142 15.62 -10.74 -2.08
C LYS A 142 16.82 -10.00 -1.49
N LYS A 143 17.84 -9.72 -2.31
CA LYS A 143 19.06 -9.02 -1.86
C LYS A 143 18.74 -7.63 -1.32
N THR A 144 17.82 -6.92 -1.97
CA THR A 144 17.47 -5.53 -1.62
C THR A 144 16.64 -5.47 -0.35
N PHE A 145 15.69 -6.38 -0.17
CA PHE A 145 14.93 -6.50 1.07
C PHE A 145 15.81 -6.91 2.25
N ILE A 146 16.51 -8.05 2.14
CA ILE A 146 17.27 -8.65 3.26
C ILE A 146 18.52 -7.83 3.62
N GLY A 147 19.09 -7.09 2.67
CA GLY A 147 20.35 -6.37 2.84
C GLY A 147 20.21 -5.10 3.70
N SER A 148 20.51 -3.95 3.09
CA SER A 148 20.58 -2.67 3.81
C SER A 148 19.22 -2.18 4.32
N ARG A 149 18.13 -2.50 3.60
CA ARG A 149 16.78 -1.99 3.91
C ARG A 149 16.22 -2.60 5.19
N LEU A 150 16.18 -3.93 5.30
CA LEU A 150 15.69 -4.59 6.52
C LEU A 150 16.43 -4.10 7.77
N ARG A 151 17.77 -4.03 7.71
CA ARG A 151 18.56 -3.52 8.82
C ARG A 151 18.17 -2.10 9.20
N LYS A 152 18.08 -1.20 8.22
CA LYS A 152 17.67 0.19 8.44
C LYS A 152 16.26 0.28 9.01
N THR A 153 15.31 -0.48 8.48
CA THR A 153 13.92 -0.52 8.99
C THR A 153 13.89 -0.95 10.45
N LEU A 154 14.65 -1.98 10.80
CA LEU A 154 14.75 -2.45 12.18
C LEU A 154 15.41 -1.41 13.09
N ASP A 155 16.54 -0.84 12.68
CA ASP A 155 17.26 0.19 13.43
C ASP A 155 16.34 1.39 13.73
N TRP A 156 15.57 1.87 12.75
CA TRP A 156 14.57 2.93 12.95
C TRP A 156 13.40 2.49 13.83
N SER A 157 12.84 1.31 13.60
CA SER A 157 11.67 0.82 14.37
C SER A 157 11.99 0.64 15.86
N LEU A 158 13.21 0.20 16.18
CA LEU A 158 13.68 0.01 17.55
C LEU A 158 14.13 1.31 18.22
N SER A 159 14.58 2.28 17.41
CA SER A 159 15.06 3.59 17.87
C SER A 159 13.99 4.69 17.89
N PHE A 160 12.71 4.35 17.63
CA PHE A 160 11.54 5.25 17.47
C PHE A 160 11.16 6.11 18.71
N ARG A 161 12.08 6.40 19.63
CA ARG A 161 11.73 6.90 20.98
C ARG A 161 11.18 8.33 21.01
N ASP A 162 11.52 9.18 20.05
CA ASP A 162 10.95 10.54 19.90
C ASP A 162 11.30 11.20 18.55
N GLU A 163 11.79 10.42 17.58
CA GLU A 163 12.29 10.95 16.31
C GLU A 163 11.20 10.94 15.25
N ASP A 164 11.09 12.03 14.51
CA ASP A 164 10.15 12.18 13.39
C ASP A 164 10.52 11.21 12.25
N CYS A 165 9.88 10.05 12.24
CA CYS A 165 10.10 9.00 11.23
C CYS A 165 9.25 9.20 9.96
N THR A 166 8.53 10.33 9.83
CA THR A 166 7.64 10.63 8.70
C THR A 166 8.39 10.65 7.37
N SER A 167 9.59 11.24 7.35
CA SER A 167 10.45 11.28 6.16
C SER A 167 10.83 9.87 5.72
N TYR A 168 11.22 9.02 6.67
CA TYR A 168 11.59 7.64 6.41
C TYR A 168 10.38 6.82 5.95
N THR A 169 9.31 6.76 6.74
CA THR A 169 8.08 5.97 6.47
C THR A 169 7.45 6.28 5.11
N SER A 170 7.57 7.51 4.60
CA SER A 170 7.10 7.90 3.26
C SER A 170 7.83 7.20 2.10
N THR A 171 8.97 6.57 2.35
CA THR A 171 9.80 5.88 1.34
C THR A 171 9.64 4.37 1.30
N LEU A 172 9.12 3.78 2.39
CA LEU A 172 9.00 2.32 2.58
C LEU A 172 7.83 1.77 1.78
N THR A 173 7.95 0.56 1.24
CA THR A 173 6.81 -0.15 0.64
C THR A 173 5.78 -0.54 1.71
N THR A 174 4.63 -1.09 1.31
CA THR A 174 3.61 -1.54 2.27
C THR A 174 4.14 -2.63 3.19
N GLU A 175 4.89 -3.60 2.68
CA GLU A 175 5.46 -4.71 3.46
C GLU A 175 6.58 -4.24 4.40
N GLU A 176 7.40 -3.29 3.97
CA GLU A 176 8.40 -2.67 4.84
C GLU A 176 7.74 -1.84 5.94
N LEU A 177 6.65 -1.13 5.61
CA LEU A 177 5.89 -0.33 6.56
C LEU A 177 5.21 -1.19 7.61
N THR A 178 4.60 -2.32 7.23
CA THR A 178 3.99 -3.23 8.22
C THR A 178 5.03 -3.80 9.18
N LEU A 179 6.22 -4.17 8.68
CA LEU A 179 7.33 -4.58 9.53
C LEU A 179 7.80 -3.46 10.47
N PHE A 180 7.92 -2.23 9.95
CA PHE A 180 8.25 -1.07 10.74
C PHE A 180 7.24 -0.84 11.87
N GLU A 181 5.95 -0.87 11.57
CA GLU A 181 4.87 -0.68 12.55
C GLU A 181 4.84 -1.77 13.61
N ILE A 182 5.04 -3.03 13.22
CA ILE A 182 5.15 -4.16 14.16
C ILE A 182 6.35 -3.96 15.08
N GLY A 183 7.51 -3.60 14.53
CA GLY A 183 8.73 -3.32 15.29
C GLY A 183 8.56 -2.14 16.25
N ALA A 184 8.00 -1.03 15.77
CA ALA A 184 7.74 0.16 16.57
C ALA A 184 6.73 -0.11 17.69
N ARG A 185 5.66 -0.85 17.40
CA ARG A 185 4.67 -1.29 18.40
C ARG A 185 5.29 -2.20 19.46
N ALA A 186 6.15 -3.13 19.05
CA ALA A 186 6.85 -4.03 19.97
C ALA A 186 7.85 -3.25 20.85
N SER A 187 8.61 -2.33 20.28
CA SER A 187 9.54 -1.46 21.02
C SER A 187 8.79 -0.60 22.03
N LEU A 188 7.71 0.07 21.60
CA LEU A 188 6.88 0.88 22.49
C LEU A 188 6.25 0.04 23.60
N GLY A 189 5.69 -1.12 23.28
CA GLY A 189 5.13 -2.05 24.27
C GLY A 189 6.18 -2.51 25.30
N TYR A 190 7.40 -2.77 24.85
CA TYR A 190 8.53 -3.10 25.73
C TYR A 190 8.93 -1.93 26.63
N GLN A 191 8.99 -0.70 26.10
CA GLN A 191 9.30 0.49 26.91
C GLN A 191 8.20 0.79 27.94
N GLU A 192 6.93 0.67 27.53
CA GLU A 192 5.80 0.84 28.44
C GLU A 192 5.83 -0.19 29.57
N TRP A 193 6.12 -1.46 29.24
CA TRP A 193 6.32 -2.52 30.22
C TRP A 193 7.50 -2.21 31.15
N LYS A 194 8.64 -1.75 30.61
CA LYS A 194 9.82 -1.37 31.41
C LYS A 194 9.52 -0.22 32.37
N ARG A 195 8.67 0.73 31.98
CA ARG A 195 8.29 1.89 32.81
C ARG A 195 7.23 1.57 33.86
N LYS A 196 6.18 0.84 33.48
CA LYS A 196 4.98 0.61 34.32
C LYS A 196 5.03 -0.74 35.07
N GLY A 197 5.86 -1.68 34.60
CA GLY A 197 5.89 -3.08 35.06
C GLY A 197 4.65 -3.87 34.68
N SER A 198 4.58 -5.13 35.11
CA SER A 198 3.44 -6.04 34.85
C SER A 198 2.21 -5.78 35.74
N ARG A 199 2.27 -4.79 36.63
CA ARG A 199 1.23 -4.54 37.65
C ARG A 199 0.13 -3.59 37.16
N PHE A 200 0.35 -2.93 36.04
CA PHE A 200 -0.59 -1.96 35.47
C PHE A 200 -1.37 -2.60 34.31
N ILE A 201 -2.66 -2.91 34.54
CA ILE A 201 -3.56 -3.43 33.50
C ILE A 201 -4.21 -2.24 32.80
N GLN A 202 -3.80 -2.00 31.55
CA GLN A 202 -4.40 -0.94 30.75
C GLN A 202 -5.76 -1.40 30.18
N VAL A 203 -6.77 -0.55 30.33
CA VAL A 203 -8.09 -0.79 29.74
C VAL A 203 -7.96 -0.91 28.22
N SER A 204 -8.57 -1.95 27.65
CA SER A 204 -8.50 -2.22 26.21
C SER A 204 -9.16 -1.10 25.39
N GLY A 205 -8.67 -0.90 24.16
CA GLY A 205 -9.22 0.11 23.25
C GLY A 205 -10.71 -0.06 22.96
N ILE A 206 -11.22 -1.30 23.05
CA ILE A 206 -12.63 -1.65 22.86
C ILE A 206 -13.51 -0.92 23.89
N VAL A 207 -13.10 -0.92 25.16
CA VAL A 207 -13.86 -0.24 26.24
C VAL A 207 -13.81 1.28 26.06
N LYS A 208 -12.67 1.85 25.66
CA LYS A 208 -12.54 3.29 25.36
C LYS A 208 -13.41 3.75 24.20
N SER A 209 -13.67 2.88 23.22
CA SER A 209 -14.50 3.19 22.05
C SER A 209 -16.02 3.16 22.33
N LYS A 210 -16.44 2.46 23.40
CA LYS A 210 -17.86 2.32 23.76
C LYS A 210 -18.42 3.59 24.40
N ASP A 211 -17.58 4.29 25.16
CA ASP A 211 -17.92 5.58 25.80
C ASP A 211 -18.11 6.71 24.77
N ARG A 212 -17.42 6.64 23.63
CA ARG A 212 -17.60 7.61 22.52
C ARG A 212 -18.84 7.37 21.66
N ARG A 213 -19.46 6.19 21.73
CA ARG A 213 -20.65 5.85 20.93
C ARG A 213 -21.99 6.27 21.57
N VAL A 214 -21.96 6.96 22.71
CA VAL A 214 -23.15 7.47 23.40
C VAL A 214 -23.15 9.00 23.45
N VAL A 215 -23.10 9.67 22.29
CA VAL A 215 -23.82 10.95 22.05
C VAL A 215 -23.95 11.13 20.52
N SER A 216 -25.02 10.61 19.93
CA SER A 216 -25.53 11.16 18.66
C SER A 216 -26.34 12.43 18.99
N PRO A 217 -26.11 13.56 18.31
CA PRO A 217 -26.70 14.86 18.67
C PRO A 217 -28.14 15.07 18.17
N GLU A 218 -28.93 14.02 17.95
CA GLU A 218 -30.29 14.16 17.38
C GLU A 218 -31.44 13.96 18.37
N ASP A 219 -31.18 13.78 19.67
CA ASP A 219 -32.26 13.50 20.64
C ASP A 219 -32.19 14.37 21.92
N LYS A 220 -31.94 15.67 21.74
CA LYS A 220 -32.17 16.68 22.80
C LYS A 220 -33.10 17.79 22.32
N GLY A 221 -34.29 17.40 21.88
CA GLY A 221 -35.45 18.26 21.97
C GLY A 221 -35.97 18.24 23.40
N GLY A 222 -35.79 19.34 24.13
CA GLY A 222 -36.44 19.55 25.43
C GLY A 222 -35.52 19.99 26.55
N ASP A 223 -35.60 21.28 26.85
CA ASP A 223 -35.47 21.84 28.19
C ASP A 223 -34.07 21.90 28.83
N LYS A 224 -33.22 22.81 28.31
CA LYS A 224 -32.18 23.49 29.10
C LYS A 224 -32.02 24.96 28.68
N GLY A 225 -33.13 25.68 28.60
CA GLY A 225 -33.13 27.12 28.77
C GLY A 225 -33.57 27.41 30.20
N VAL A 226 -32.80 28.19 30.96
CA VAL A 226 -33.13 28.89 32.24
C VAL A 226 -32.04 28.78 33.32
N LYS A 227 -31.13 27.79 33.30
CA LYS A 227 -30.09 27.69 34.37
C LYS A 227 -28.81 28.51 34.19
N GLN A 228 -28.58 29.18 33.06
CA GLN A 228 -27.34 29.95 32.82
C GLN A 228 -27.42 31.45 33.13
N MET A 229 -28.60 32.01 33.44
CA MET A 229 -28.71 33.45 33.76
C MET A 229 -28.51 33.78 35.24
N GLY A 230 -28.67 32.82 36.16
CA GLY A 230 -28.53 33.06 37.61
C GLY A 230 -27.09 33.06 38.14
N GLU A 231 -26.17 32.32 37.51
CA GLU A 231 -24.78 32.21 37.99
C GLU A 231 -23.90 33.39 37.52
N PHE A 232 -24.31 34.13 36.49
CA PHE A 232 -23.55 35.28 35.98
C PHE A 232 -23.81 36.56 36.81
N GLU A 233 -25.01 36.74 37.36
CA GLU A 233 -25.33 37.91 38.21
C GLU A 233 -24.73 37.79 39.62
N GLU A 234 -24.52 36.57 40.13
CA GLU A 234 -23.92 36.37 41.46
C GLU A 234 -22.39 36.61 41.48
N GLU A 235 -21.71 36.35 40.36
CA GLU A 235 -20.27 36.61 40.17
C GLU A 235 -19.97 38.11 40.01
N GLU A 236 -20.83 38.87 39.30
CA GLU A 236 -20.69 40.33 39.18
C GLU A 236 -20.94 41.07 40.51
N GLY A 237 -21.91 40.60 41.30
CA GLY A 237 -22.20 41.17 42.62
C GLY A 237 -21.06 41.00 43.63
N LYS A 238 -20.35 39.86 43.59
CA LYS A 238 -19.17 39.60 44.45
C LYS A 238 -17.95 40.40 44.02
N LYS A 239 -17.78 40.71 42.73
CA LYS A 239 -16.69 41.57 42.25
C LYS A 239 -16.88 43.03 42.64
N ARG A 240 -18.10 43.56 42.64
CA ARG A 240 -18.36 44.96 43.05
C ARG A 240 -18.10 45.20 44.54
N ARG A 241 -18.49 44.27 45.42
CA ARG A 241 -18.21 44.38 46.87
C ARG A 241 -16.72 44.36 47.23
N ARG A 242 -15.89 43.64 46.46
CA ARG A 242 -14.43 43.61 46.67
C ARG A 242 -13.70 44.89 46.25
N ILE A 243 -14.33 45.75 45.45
CA ILE A 243 -13.74 47.01 44.99
C ILE A 243 -14.05 48.15 45.97
N GLU A 244 -15.22 48.13 46.63
CA GLU A 244 -15.57 49.11 47.67
C GLU A 244 -14.81 48.91 48.99
N GLU A 245 -14.38 47.69 49.33
CA GLU A 245 -13.56 47.42 50.54
C GLU A 245 -12.06 47.77 50.36
N ARG A 246 -11.65 48.31 49.20
CA ARG A 246 -10.24 48.63 48.88
C ARG A 246 -10.00 50.11 48.56
N LEU A 247 -10.97 50.97 48.80
CA LEU A 247 -10.88 52.44 48.82
C LEU A 247 -11.12 52.94 50.24
#